data_AF-A0A7S0LUS4-F1
#
_entry.id   AF-A0A7S0LUS4-F1
#
_cell.length_a   1.000
_cell.length_b   1.000
_cell.length_c   1.000
_cell.angle_alpha   90.00
_cell.angle_beta   90.00
_cell.angle_gamma   90.00
#
_symmetry.space_group_name_H-M   'P 1'
#
loop_
_entity.id
_entity.type
_entity.pdbx_description
1 polymer ?
#
loop_
_entity_poly.entity_id
_entity_poly.type
_entity_poly.pdbx_seq_one_letter_code
_entity_poly.pdbx_strand_id
1 'polypeptide(L)'
;AKDGNSSAKDTNKVSEPPLKKEKQPSELLEVTTLDFRRRMLLSFPPTALALLSKSRCLVGGGGGSAKTGVPNRAILYMNGSTTLQQKGFLDFGDDRVVGLCAHPKEDLVICTTAGGNTHILRFTDTDLKIAGTVRLGK
;
A
#
# COMPACT_ATOMS: atom_id res chain seq x y z
N ALA A 1 -19.54 75.22 29.36
CA ALA A 1 -19.24 74.90 27.95
C ALA A 1 -18.53 73.57 27.89
N LYS A 2 -19.11 72.60 27.17
CA LYS A 2 -18.50 71.39 26.59
C LYS A 2 -17.88 70.38 27.56
N ASP A 3 -17.87 69.07 27.37
CA ASP A 3 -18.48 68.06 26.49
C ASP A 3 -17.90 66.72 26.97
N GLY A 4 -18.57 65.59 26.74
CA GLY A 4 -17.95 64.24 26.73
C GLY A 4 -18.30 63.36 27.95
N ASN A 5 -19.38 62.58 27.96
CA ASN A 5 -19.72 61.41 27.12
C ASN A 5 -18.91 60.14 27.46
N SER A 6 -19.60 59.17 28.11
CA SER A 6 -19.68 57.72 27.83
C SER A 6 -18.37 56.89 27.72
N SER A 7 -18.27 55.58 27.92
CA SER A 7 -19.19 54.48 28.15
C SER A 7 -18.35 53.29 28.65
N ALA A 8 -19.02 52.32 29.27
CA ALA A 8 -18.69 50.91 29.41
C ALA A 8 -17.44 50.36 28.69
N LYS A 9 -16.65 49.54 29.40
CA LYS A 9 -16.06 48.35 28.81
C LYS A 9 -16.34 47.14 29.69
N ASP A 10 -17.40 46.42 29.32
CA ASP A 10 -17.60 45.01 29.60
C ASP A 10 -16.34 44.22 29.26
N THR A 11 -15.70 43.62 30.26
CA THR A 11 -14.71 42.58 30.04
C THR A 11 -15.43 41.27 29.80
N ASN A 12 -15.78 41.08 28.53
CA ASN A 12 -16.35 39.87 27.97
C ASN A 12 -15.38 38.70 28.23
N LYS A 13 -15.68 37.86 29.22
CA LYS A 13 -14.91 36.65 29.54
C LYS A 13 -15.34 35.56 28.56
N VAL A 14 -14.67 35.50 27.41
CA VAL A 14 -14.86 34.42 26.43
C VAL A 14 -14.36 33.12 27.07
N SER A 15 -15.28 32.26 27.47
CA SER A 15 -14.99 30.90 27.90
C SER A 15 -14.61 30.05 26.68
N GLU A 16 -13.39 29.53 26.65
CA GLU A 16 -12.95 28.58 25.63
C GLU A 16 -13.85 27.33 25.64
N PRO A 17 -14.22 26.80 24.45
CA PRO A 17 -15.00 25.58 24.38
C PRO A 17 -14.17 24.37 24.88
N PRO A 18 -14.80 23.41 25.59
CA PRO A 18 -14.07 22.26 26.11
C PRO A 18 -13.52 21.42 24.96
N LEU A 19 -12.22 21.09 25.02
CA LEU A 19 -11.59 20.13 24.11
C LEU A 19 -12.39 18.81 24.14
N LYS A 20 -13.00 18.47 23.01
CA LYS A 20 -13.57 17.14 22.80
C LYS A 20 -12.43 16.14 22.93
N LYS A 21 -12.46 15.32 23.99
CA LYS A 21 -11.56 14.17 24.13
C LYS A 21 -11.79 13.26 22.92
N GLU A 22 -10.81 13.25 22.02
CA GLU A 22 -10.76 12.33 20.90
C GLU A 22 -10.76 10.90 21.49
N LYS A 23 -11.79 10.11 21.17
CA LYS A 23 -11.83 8.69 21.57
C LYS A 23 -10.70 7.98 20.83
N GLN A 24 -9.61 7.70 21.53
CA GLN A 24 -8.63 6.72 21.05
C GLN A 24 -9.38 5.41 20.72
N PRO A 25 -9.15 4.80 19.55
CA PRO A 25 -9.71 3.49 19.26
C PRO A 25 -9.15 2.49 20.28
N SER A 26 -10.00 2.07 21.22
CA SER A 26 -9.62 1.30 22.41
C SER A 26 -9.76 -0.21 22.21
N GLU A 27 -9.44 -0.72 21.02
CA GLU A 27 -9.39 -2.16 20.79
C GLU A 27 -8.16 -2.47 19.92
N LEU A 28 -7.02 -2.59 20.58
CA LEU A 28 -5.92 -3.39 20.04
C LEU A 28 -6.46 -4.82 19.95
N LEU A 29 -6.77 -5.26 18.73
CA LEU A 29 -7.08 -6.65 18.42
C LEU A 29 -6.03 -7.54 19.10
N GLU A 30 -6.48 -8.43 19.97
CA GLU A 30 -5.62 -9.49 20.52
C GLU A 30 -4.98 -10.21 19.34
N VAL A 31 -3.66 -10.08 19.23
CA VAL A 31 -2.86 -10.84 18.28
C VAL A 31 -2.88 -12.28 18.79
N THR A 32 -3.91 -13.03 18.44
CA THR A 32 -3.89 -14.50 18.51
C THR A 32 -2.59 -14.93 17.86
N THR A 33 -1.79 -15.71 18.59
CA THR A 33 -0.54 -16.31 18.10
C THR A 33 -0.80 -16.93 16.74
N LEU A 34 -0.38 -16.24 15.68
CA LEU A 34 -0.49 -16.72 14.31
C LEU A 34 0.45 -17.90 14.18
N ASP A 35 -0.11 -19.11 14.20
CA ASP A 35 0.59 -20.33 13.83
C ASP A 35 0.87 -20.28 12.32
N PHE A 36 2.02 -19.73 11.95
CA PHE A 36 2.48 -19.66 10.57
C PHE A 36 2.88 -21.05 10.07
N ARG A 37 1.89 -21.89 9.76
CA ARG A 37 2.09 -23.27 9.28
C ARG A 37 2.82 -23.36 7.94
N ARG A 38 2.91 -22.25 7.18
CA ARG A 38 3.54 -22.21 5.86
C ARG A 38 4.41 -20.96 5.74
N ARG A 39 5.65 -21.17 5.32
CA ARG A 39 6.63 -20.11 5.04
C ARG A 39 7.17 -20.29 3.63
N MET A 40 7.51 -19.19 2.97
CA MET A 40 8.12 -19.18 1.66
C MET A 40 9.29 -18.21 1.67
N LEU A 41 10.43 -18.63 1.13
CA LEU A 41 11.57 -17.75 0.92
C LEU A 41 11.41 -17.09 -0.45
N LEU A 42 11.49 -15.76 -0.47
CA LEU A 42 11.49 -14.97 -1.69
C LEU A 42 12.94 -14.64 -2.08
N SER A 43 13.20 -14.56 -3.38
CA SER A 43 14.51 -14.14 -3.91
C SER A 43 14.77 -12.63 -3.79
N PHE A 44 13.81 -11.87 -3.26
CA PHE A 44 13.90 -10.43 -3.05
C PHE A 44 13.10 -9.99 -1.81
N PRO A 45 13.42 -8.82 -1.21
CA PRO A 45 12.64 -8.23 -0.14
C PRO A 45 11.24 -7.81 -0.60
N PRO A 46 10.14 -8.40 -0.07
CA PRO A 46 8.79 -7.99 -0.42
C PRO A 46 8.45 -6.66 0.24
N THR A 47 7.77 -5.79 -0.50
CA THR A 47 7.31 -4.47 -0.05
C THR A 47 5.83 -4.26 -0.30
N ALA A 48 5.22 -5.04 -1.21
CA ALA A 48 3.82 -4.94 -1.57
C ALA A 48 3.21 -6.34 -1.76
N LEU A 49 1.93 -6.48 -1.41
CA LEU A 49 1.12 -7.68 -1.60
C LEU A 49 -0.28 -7.27 -2.05
N ALA A 50 -0.84 -7.98 -3.02
CA ALA A 50 -2.25 -7.89 -3.37
C ALA A 50 -2.88 -9.29 -3.43
N LEU A 51 -4.00 -9.48 -2.74
CA LEU A 51 -4.84 -10.67 -2.91
C LEU A 51 -5.69 -10.48 -4.16
N LEU A 52 -5.55 -11.38 -5.13
CA LEU A 52 -6.30 -11.35 -6.38
C LEU A 52 -7.56 -12.22 -6.29
N SER A 53 -7.51 -13.25 -5.44
CA SER A 53 -8.63 -14.13 -5.10
C SER A 53 -8.26 -14.95 -3.85
N LYS A 54 -9.12 -15.89 -3.45
CA LYS A 54 -8.82 -16.84 -2.35
C LYS A 54 -7.60 -17.73 -2.63
N SER A 55 -7.26 -17.95 -3.90
CA SER A 55 -6.17 -18.85 -4.31
C SER A 55 -5.05 -18.14 -5.06
N ARG A 56 -5.09 -16.82 -5.22
CA ARG A 56 -4.11 -16.08 -6.03
C ARG A 56 -3.68 -14.81 -5.32
N CYS A 57 -2.39 -14.54 -5.30
CA CYS A 57 -1.83 -13.30 -4.82
C CYS A 57 -0.66 -12.84 -5.69
N LEU A 58 -0.42 -11.53 -5.67
CA LEU A 58 0.73 -10.92 -6.29
C LEU A 58 1.63 -10.34 -5.20
N VAL A 59 2.90 -10.71 -5.23
CA VAL A 59 3.92 -10.18 -4.30
C VAL A 59 4.90 -9.33 -5.10
N GLY A 60 5.08 -8.08 -4.70
CA GLY A 60 5.99 -7.13 -5.31
C GLY A 60 7.10 -6.73 -4.35
N GLY A 61 8.30 -6.48 -4.88
CA GLY A 61 9.39 -5.90 -4.11
C GLY A 61 10.68 -5.78 -4.89
N GLY A 62 11.79 -5.76 -4.17
CA GLY A 62 13.12 -5.65 -4.76
C GLY A 62 14.15 -4.90 -3.93
N GLY A 63 15.41 -5.01 -4.33
CA GLY A 63 16.56 -4.34 -3.69
C GLY A 63 16.69 -2.85 -4.04
N GLY A 64 15.94 -2.35 -5.02
CA GLY A 64 16.05 -1.00 -5.54
C GLY A 64 17.26 -0.82 -6.47
N SER A 65 17.65 0.43 -6.69
CA SER A 65 18.71 0.83 -7.64
C SER A 65 20.14 0.62 -7.12
N ALA A 66 20.29 0.36 -5.82
CA ALA A 66 21.55 -0.11 -5.27
C ALA A 66 21.81 -1.50 -5.85
N LYS A 67 22.83 -1.63 -6.72
CA LYS A 67 23.21 -2.83 -7.48
C LYS A 67 23.54 -4.03 -6.57
N THR A 68 22.52 -4.59 -5.95
CA THR A 68 22.61 -5.61 -4.90
C THR A 68 22.53 -7.03 -5.47
N GLY A 69 22.38 -7.18 -6.80
CA GLY A 69 22.09 -8.46 -7.44
C GLY A 69 20.68 -9.00 -7.11
N VAL A 70 19.88 -8.25 -6.35
CA VAL A 70 18.53 -8.60 -5.94
C VAL A 70 17.54 -8.05 -6.97
N PRO A 71 16.70 -8.89 -7.59
CA PRO A 71 15.79 -8.44 -8.64
C PRO A 71 14.66 -7.55 -8.09
N ASN A 72 14.25 -6.56 -8.87
CA ASN A 72 13.05 -5.77 -8.65
C ASN A 72 11.89 -6.38 -9.44
N ARG A 73 10.93 -6.99 -8.74
CA ARG A 73 10.01 -7.93 -9.38
C ARG A 73 8.61 -7.93 -8.74
N ALA A 74 7.61 -8.26 -9.55
CA ALA A 74 6.31 -8.77 -9.09
C ALA A 74 6.15 -10.24 -9.48
N ILE A 75 5.73 -11.08 -8.56
CA ILE A 75 5.49 -12.52 -8.78
C ILE A 75 4.02 -12.85 -8.51
N LEU A 76 3.39 -13.53 -9.48
CA LEU A 76 2.09 -14.15 -9.33
C LEU A 76 2.24 -15.51 -8.67
N TYR A 77 1.63 -15.66 -7.50
CA TYR A 77 1.53 -16.91 -6.77
C TYR A 77 0.12 -17.46 -6.81
N MET A 78 0.03 -18.77 -6.91
CA MET A 78 -1.21 -19.53 -6.77
C MET A 78 -1.09 -20.48 -5.59
N ASN A 79 -2.13 -20.55 -4.76
CA ASN A 79 -2.21 -21.46 -3.64
C ASN A 79 -2.36 -22.89 -4.14
N GLY A 80 -1.29 -23.68 -4.02
CA GLY A 80 -1.33 -25.12 -4.20
C GLY A 80 -1.80 -25.83 -2.93
N SER A 81 -1.92 -27.16 -3.01
CA SER A 81 -2.33 -28.00 -1.87
C SER A 81 -1.39 -27.83 -0.67
N THR A 82 -0.08 -27.75 -0.91
CA THR A 82 0.95 -27.69 0.13
C THR A 82 1.79 -26.40 0.11
N THR A 83 1.99 -25.78 -1.05
CA THR A 83 2.86 -24.59 -1.21
C THR A 83 2.25 -23.55 -2.16
N LEU A 84 2.71 -22.30 -2.04
CA LEU A 84 2.47 -21.30 -3.09
C LEU A 84 3.32 -21.65 -4.31
N GLN A 85 2.68 -21.75 -5.46
CA GLN A 85 3.34 -22.00 -6.73
C GLN A 85 3.49 -20.69 -7.48
N GLN A 86 4.72 -20.37 -7.87
CA GLN A 86 4.98 -19.26 -8.78
C GLN A 86 4.42 -19.61 -10.17
N LYS A 87 3.58 -18.73 -10.73
CA LYS A 87 2.98 -18.91 -12.06
C LYS A 87 3.56 -17.97 -13.10
N GLY A 88 3.96 -16.77 -12.71
CA GLY A 88 4.55 -15.79 -13.60
C GLY A 88 5.25 -14.68 -12.82
N PHE A 89 6.09 -13.91 -13.51
CA PHE A 89 6.75 -12.76 -12.92
C PHE A 89 7.01 -11.65 -13.94
N LEU A 90 7.21 -10.44 -13.44
CA LEU A 90 7.65 -9.28 -14.21
C LEU A 90 8.80 -8.60 -13.49
N ASP A 91 9.88 -8.31 -14.22
CA ASP A 91 11.01 -7.53 -13.73
C ASP A 91 10.85 -6.04 -14.08
N PHE A 92 11.28 -5.17 -13.18
CA PHE A 92 11.13 -3.71 -13.27
C PHE A 92 12.49 -2.98 -13.28
N GLY A 93 13.56 -3.66 -13.73
CA GLY A 93 14.90 -3.07 -13.82
C GLY A 93 15.41 -2.61 -12.46
N ASP A 94 15.72 -1.32 -12.34
CA ASP A 94 16.27 -0.71 -11.10
C ASP A 94 15.18 -0.24 -10.11
N ASP A 95 13.90 -0.28 -10.51
CA ASP A 95 12.81 0.27 -9.71
C ASP A 95 12.06 -0.84 -8.96
N ARG A 96 12.30 -0.94 -7.65
CA ARG A 96 11.52 -1.88 -6.80
C ARG A 96 10.04 -1.54 -6.86
N VAL A 97 9.20 -2.57 -6.79
CA VAL A 97 7.76 -2.40 -6.59
C VAL A 97 7.55 -1.77 -5.21
N VAL A 98 6.63 -0.82 -5.10
CA VAL A 98 6.29 -0.16 -3.83
C VAL A 98 4.79 -0.17 -3.53
N GLY A 99 3.95 -0.44 -4.53
CA GLY A 99 2.51 -0.53 -4.34
C GLY A 99 1.86 -1.48 -5.34
N LEU A 100 0.89 -2.25 -4.87
CA LEU A 100 0.04 -3.11 -5.67
C LEU A 100 -1.41 -2.88 -5.27
N CYS A 101 -2.28 -2.62 -6.24
CA CYS A 101 -3.72 -2.47 -6.03
C CYS A 101 -4.48 -3.33 -7.04
N ALA A 102 -5.14 -4.38 -6.56
CA ALA A 102 -5.91 -5.27 -7.42
C ALA A 102 -7.30 -4.69 -7.69
N HIS A 103 -7.76 -4.79 -8.94
CA HIS A 103 -9.13 -4.47 -9.26
C HIS A 103 -10.06 -5.56 -8.67
N PRO A 104 -11.21 -5.21 -8.05
CA PRO A 104 -12.05 -6.18 -7.35
C PRO A 104 -12.82 -7.14 -8.28
N LYS A 105 -12.91 -6.83 -9.58
CA LYS A 105 -13.74 -7.58 -10.55
C LYS A 105 -13.02 -7.99 -11.84
N GLU A 106 -11.88 -7.39 -12.12
CA GLU A 106 -11.17 -7.61 -13.38
C GLU A 106 -9.80 -8.19 -13.05
N ASP A 107 -9.23 -8.95 -13.98
CA ASP A 107 -7.90 -9.52 -13.83
C ASP A 107 -6.81 -8.46 -14.09
N LEU A 108 -6.87 -7.38 -13.31
CA LEU A 108 -6.03 -6.20 -13.40
C LEU A 108 -5.41 -5.85 -12.05
N VAL A 109 -4.16 -5.40 -12.08
CA VAL A 109 -3.45 -4.85 -10.92
C VAL A 109 -2.74 -3.57 -11.33
N ILE A 110 -2.93 -2.51 -10.55
CA ILE A 110 -2.09 -1.31 -10.63
C ILE A 110 -0.82 -1.56 -9.82
N CYS A 111 0.33 -1.48 -10.46
CA CYS A 111 1.65 -1.73 -9.88
C CYS A 111 2.51 -0.48 -9.97
N THR A 112 2.84 0.12 -8.83
CA THR A 112 3.69 1.31 -8.77
C THR A 112 5.11 0.93 -8.38
N THR A 113 6.10 1.49 -9.08
CA THR A 113 7.52 1.29 -8.80
C THR A 113 8.15 2.56 -8.22
N ALA A 114 9.27 2.41 -7.51
CA ALA A 114 9.94 3.52 -6.83
C ALA A 114 10.41 4.64 -7.78
N GLY A 115 10.65 4.34 -9.06
CA GLY A 115 11.04 5.31 -10.09
C GLY A 115 9.89 6.19 -10.62
N GLY A 116 8.68 6.05 -10.07
CA GLY A 116 7.50 6.85 -10.44
C GLY A 116 6.68 6.29 -11.61
N ASN A 117 7.04 5.11 -12.13
CA ASN A 117 6.22 4.41 -13.11
C ASN A 117 5.07 3.67 -12.42
N THR A 118 3.90 3.73 -13.04
CA THR A 118 2.72 2.95 -12.67
C THR A 118 2.34 2.05 -13.83
N HIS A 119 2.43 0.75 -13.63
CA HIS A 119 2.09 -0.25 -14.62
C HIS A 119 0.69 -0.81 -14.38
N ILE A 120 -0.06 -1.01 -15.46
CA ILE A 120 -1.30 -1.77 -15.45
C ILE A 120 -0.91 -3.20 -15.81
N LEU A 121 -1.03 -4.11 -14.86
CA LEU A 121 -0.73 -5.52 -15.04
C LEU A 121 -2.03 -6.28 -15.34
N ARG A 122 -2.01 -7.15 -16.34
CA ARG A 122 -3.03 -8.18 -16.54
C ARG A 122 -2.47 -9.53 -16.12
N PHE A 123 -3.30 -10.35 -15.53
CA PHE A 123 -2.92 -11.70 -15.16
C PHE A 123 -3.92 -12.73 -15.68
N THR A 124 -3.43 -13.95 -15.88
CA THR A 124 -4.25 -15.15 -16.06
C THR A 124 -3.77 -16.19 -15.03
N ASP A 125 -4.25 -17.43 -15.12
CA ASP A 125 -3.81 -18.49 -14.21
C ASP A 125 -2.35 -18.93 -14.42
N THR A 126 -1.75 -18.58 -15.57
CA THR A 126 -0.41 -19.01 -15.96
C THR A 126 0.51 -17.88 -16.38
N ASP A 127 0.03 -16.63 -16.37
CA ASP A 127 0.75 -15.53 -17.01
C ASP A 127 0.51 -14.20 -16.28
N LEU A 128 1.50 -13.31 -16.40
CA LEU A 128 1.48 -11.96 -15.87
C LEU A 128 2.14 -11.04 -16.89
N LYS A 129 1.40 -10.02 -17.35
CA LYS A 129 1.84 -9.12 -18.43
C LYS A 129 1.58 -7.67 -18.11
N ILE A 130 2.42 -6.79 -18.63
CA ILE A 130 2.17 -5.35 -18.63
C ILE A 130 1.20 -5.04 -19.76
N ALA A 131 0.00 -4.55 -19.44
CA ALA A 131 -1.00 -4.09 -20.40
C ALA A 131 -0.83 -2.60 -20.75
N GLY A 132 -0.18 -1.83 -19.87
CA GLY A 132 0.12 -0.42 -20.09
C GLY A 132 1.04 0.14 -19.02
N THR A 133 1.68 1.26 -19.31
CA THR A 133 2.51 2.00 -18.35
C THR A 133 2.11 3.46 -18.40
N VAL A 134 1.82 4.02 -17.23
CA VAL A 134 1.56 5.44 -17.00
C VAL A 134 2.70 5.98 -16.14
N ARG A 135 3.30 7.08 -16.57
CA ARG A 135 4.28 7.79 -15.78
C ARG A 135 3.62 9.02 -15.18
N LEU A 136 3.51 9.05 -13.86
CA LEU A 136 2.97 10.23 -13.17
C LEU A 136 4.10 11.27 -13.06
N GLY A 137 4.15 12.16 -14.06
CA GLY A 137 4.93 13.41 -14.04
C GLY A 137 6.41 13.31 -14.44
N LYS A 138 6.79 14.19 -15.37
CA LYS A 138 7.56 15.39 -15.01
C LYS A 138 6.67 16.60 -15.21
#